data_AF-A0A2H1J7P8-F1
#
_entry.id   AF-A0A2H1J7P8-F1
#
_cell.length_a   1.000
_cell.length_b   1.000
_cell.length_c   1.000
_cell.angle_alpha   90.00
_cell.angle_beta   90.00
_cell.angle_gamma   90.00
#
_symmetry.space_group_name_H-M   'P 1'
#
loop_
_entity.id
_entity.type
_entity.pdbx_description
1 polymer ?
#
loop_
_entity_poly.entity_id
_entity_poly.type
_entity_poly.pdbx_seq_one_letter_code
_entity_poly.pdbx_strand_id
1 'polypeptide(L)'
;EAAVHTPSNGTPIPRTEVEAIAREYAQRRRVQAALNQPLPDQHRFAGEPFPEAADAVPDRVVIAAGNPQLYVHAVGLGVPKSLVGTYQSVVTEDAYTLFDPTTGEEAVYFPLPIRTAETVRRYPLWRVVGARMRGATKTWLTKQHDYLLKHFPSEAPADRTVTICH
;
A
#
# COMPACT_ATOMS: atom_id res chain seq x y z
N GLU A 1 23.20 4.26 -9.12
CA GLU A 1 24.27 4.38 -8.11
C GLU A 1 24.08 3.32 -7.04
N ALA A 2 25.09 2.48 -6.80
CA ALA A 2 25.07 1.52 -5.70
C ALA A 2 25.34 2.29 -4.40
N ALA A 3 24.43 2.19 -3.43
CA ALA A 3 24.62 2.76 -2.11
C ALA A 3 25.86 2.12 -1.46
N VAL A 4 26.91 2.92 -1.28
CA VAL A 4 28.15 2.49 -0.62
C VAL A 4 27.82 2.23 0.84
N HIS A 5 27.72 0.96 1.20
CA HIS A 5 27.51 0.53 2.57
C HIS A 5 28.75 0.94 3.37
N THR A 6 28.62 1.98 4.19
CA THR A 6 29.73 2.46 5.03
C THR A 6 29.75 1.60 6.30
N PRO A 7 30.77 0.77 6.54
CA PRO A 7 30.87 0.01 7.77
C PRO A 7 31.05 0.95 8.97
N SER A 8 30.46 0.57 10.11
CA SER A 8 30.56 1.35 11.35
C SER A 8 32.02 1.49 11.78
N ASN A 9 32.46 2.73 12.04
CA ASN A 9 33.81 3.11 12.49
C ASN A 9 34.13 2.65 13.94
N GLY A 10 33.24 1.90 14.59
CA GLY A 10 33.44 1.48 15.99
C GLY A 10 33.40 2.62 17.01
N THR A 11 33.11 3.86 16.58
CA THR A 11 32.87 4.98 17.48
C THR A 11 31.56 4.74 18.25
N PRO A 12 31.59 4.74 19.60
CA PRO A 12 30.37 4.60 20.39
C PRO A 12 29.42 5.76 20.10
N ILE A 13 28.15 5.45 19.81
CA ILE A 13 27.13 6.47 19.61
C ILE A 13 26.91 7.18 20.96
N PRO A 14 27.07 8.52 21.02
CA PRO A 14 26.85 9.26 22.25
C PRO A 14 25.39 9.09 22.71
N ARG A 15 25.20 8.86 24.02
CA ARG A 15 23.90 8.57 24.62
C ARG A 15 22.83 9.61 24.29
N THR A 16 23.22 10.87 24.15
CA THR A 16 22.34 11.99 23.78
C THR A 16 21.73 11.84 22.39
N GLU A 17 22.46 11.22 21.46
CA GLU A 17 22.03 10.97 20.09
C GLU A 17 21.07 9.79 20.03
N VAL A 18 21.34 8.73 20.80
CA VAL A 18 20.41 7.60 21.00
C VAL A 18 19.09 8.08 21.62
N GLU A 19 19.15 8.96 22.61
CA GLU A 19 17.95 9.53 23.25
C GLU A 19 17.17 10.45 22.31
N ALA A 20 17.85 11.20 21.43
CA ALA A 20 17.20 12.03 20.42
C ALA A 20 16.46 11.17 19.38
N ILE A 21 17.09 10.11 18.87
CA ILE A 21 16.49 9.16 17.93
C ILE A 21 15.29 8.46 18.57
N ALA A 22 15.41 8.05 19.84
CA ALA A 22 14.31 7.42 20.57
C ALA A 22 13.11 8.37 20.78
N ARG A 23 13.37 9.66 21.04
CA ARG A 23 12.32 10.69 21.17
C ARG A 23 11.63 10.94 19.84
N GLU A 24 12.39 11.01 18.74
CA GLU A 24 11.84 11.17 17.40
C GLU A 24 10.96 9.97 17.02
N TYR A 25 11.42 8.76 17.31
CA TYR A 25 10.67 7.53 17.10
C TYR A 25 9.38 7.49 17.94
N ALA A 26 9.45 7.88 19.22
CA ALA A 26 8.29 7.96 20.09
C ALA A 26 7.27 9.03 19.63
N GLN A 27 7.75 10.16 19.09
CA GLN A 27 6.90 11.21 18.57
C GLN A 27 6.20 10.80 17.27
N ARG A 28 6.92 10.17 16.33
CA ARG A 28 6.33 9.58 15.11
C ARG A 28 5.27 8.54 15.46
N ARG A 29 5.55 7.66 16.42
CA ARG A 29 4.58 6.66 16.91
C ARG A 29 3.34 7.29 17.53
N ARG A 30 3.49 8.39 18.30
CA ARG A 30 2.34 9.13 18.88
C ARG A 30 1.48 9.80 17.81
N VAL A 31 2.09 10.41 16.81
CA VAL A 31 1.37 11.00 15.67
C VAL A 31 0.60 9.92 14.92
N GLN A 32 1.24 8.78 14.65
CA GLN A 32 0.62 7.64 13.98
C GLN A 32 -0.53 7.02 14.81
N ALA A 33 -0.38 6.95 16.13
CA ALA A 33 -1.43 6.50 17.04
C ALA A 33 -2.62 7.48 17.11
N ALA A 34 -2.36 8.78 17.04
CA ALA A 34 -3.40 9.82 17.00
C ALA A 34 -4.20 9.79 15.68
N LEU A 35 -3.54 9.52 14.53
CA LEU A 35 -4.22 9.28 13.26
C LEU A 35 -5.06 7.99 13.26
N ASN A 36 -4.66 7.00 14.07
CA ASN A 36 -5.33 5.70 14.18
C ASN A 36 -6.40 5.64 15.28
N GLN A 37 -6.75 6.75 15.94
CA GLN A 37 -7.86 6.74 16.89
C GLN A 37 -9.19 6.51 16.15
N PRO A 38 -9.95 5.46 16.50
CA PRO A 38 -11.29 5.27 15.96
C PRO A 38 -12.23 6.35 16.55
N LEU A 39 -12.87 7.14 15.69
CA LEU A 39 -14.07 7.88 16.10
C LEU A 39 -15.18 6.85 16.43
N PRO A 40 -15.98 7.06 17.49
CA PRO A 40 -17.07 6.16 17.79
C PRO A 40 -18.18 6.32 16.76
N ASP A 41 -18.75 5.17 16.41
CA ASP A 41 -19.99 4.93 15.68
C ASP A 41 -20.06 5.27 14.18
N GLN A 42 -19.96 4.20 13.39
CA GLN A 42 -20.89 3.95 12.29
C GLN A 42 -21.06 2.42 12.07
N HIS A 43 -21.52 1.73 13.12
CA HIS A 43 -22.11 0.40 12.99
C HIS A 43 -23.54 0.53 12.46
N ARG A 44 -23.70 0.54 11.13
CA ARG A 44 -24.89 0.00 10.47
C ARG A 44 -24.58 -0.09 8.99
N PHE A 45 -24.30 -1.29 8.51
CA PHE A 45 -25.06 -1.94 7.45
C PHE A 45 -24.53 -3.38 7.34
N ALA A 46 -25.45 -4.33 7.52
CA ALA A 46 -25.21 -5.75 7.65
C ALA A 46 -24.84 -6.40 6.30
N GLY A 47 -24.02 -7.45 6.38
CA GLY A 47 -24.10 -8.57 5.43
C GLY A 47 -22.89 -8.77 4.52
N GLU A 48 -21.70 -8.97 5.08
CA GLU A 48 -20.79 -10.08 4.69
C GLU A 48 -19.88 -10.36 5.89
N PRO A 49 -19.54 -11.63 6.19
CA PRO A 49 -18.68 -11.96 7.31
C PRO A 49 -17.29 -11.37 7.04
N PHE A 50 -16.86 -10.43 7.87
CA PHE A 50 -15.44 -10.15 8.02
C PHE A 50 -14.79 -11.48 8.43
N PRO A 51 -13.76 -11.98 7.72
CA PRO A 51 -13.08 -13.18 8.15
C PRO A 51 -12.50 -12.92 9.55
N GLU A 52 -13.01 -13.67 10.52
CA GLU A 52 -12.53 -13.70 11.89
C GLU A 52 -11.04 -14.09 11.86
N ALA A 53 -10.22 -13.32 12.58
CA ALA A 53 -8.77 -13.45 12.61
C ALA A 53 -8.32 -14.68 13.42
N ALA A 54 -8.73 -15.87 13.00
CA ALA A 54 -8.28 -17.15 13.55
C ALA A 54 -7.78 -18.02 12.38
N ASP A 55 -6.50 -18.39 12.44
CA ASP A 55 -5.71 -19.14 11.44
C ASP A 55 -5.26 -18.40 10.17
N ALA A 56 -5.02 -17.09 10.25
CA ALA A 56 -4.35 -16.37 9.18
C ALA A 56 -2.86 -16.72 9.16
N VAL A 57 -2.42 -17.46 8.14
CA VAL A 57 -1.03 -17.37 7.67
C VAL A 57 -0.79 -15.87 7.41
N PRO A 58 0.01 -15.17 8.24
CA PRO A 58 0.39 -13.81 7.90
C PRO A 58 1.03 -13.93 6.52
N ASP A 59 0.58 -13.13 5.58
CA ASP A 59 0.97 -13.13 4.17
C ASP A 59 -0.02 -13.73 3.18
N ARG A 60 -1.16 -14.34 3.55
CA ARG A 60 -2.13 -14.83 2.52
C ARG A 60 -3.30 -13.86 2.34
N VAL A 61 -3.46 -13.33 1.13
CA VAL A 61 -4.55 -12.41 0.76
C VAL A 61 -5.46 -13.04 -0.30
N VAL A 62 -6.77 -13.01 -0.06
CA VAL A 62 -7.78 -13.51 -1.01
C VAL A 62 -8.58 -12.35 -1.56
N ILE A 63 -8.57 -12.20 -2.89
CA ILE A 63 -9.39 -11.22 -3.60
C ILE A 63 -10.62 -11.96 -4.13
N ALA A 64 -11.78 -11.71 -3.52
CA ALA A 64 -13.02 -12.40 -3.84
C ALA A 64 -13.70 -11.88 -5.12
N ALA A 65 -14.36 -12.78 -5.87
CA ALA A 65 -15.07 -12.42 -7.11
C ALA A 65 -16.28 -11.50 -6.89
N GLY A 66 -17.01 -11.71 -5.79
CA GLY A 66 -18.19 -10.92 -5.43
C GLY A 66 -17.84 -9.49 -4.98
N ASN A 67 -16.64 -9.32 -4.42
CA ASN A 67 -16.15 -8.05 -3.93
C ASN A 67 -14.63 -7.93 -4.17
N PRO A 68 -14.19 -7.61 -5.39
CA PRO A 68 -12.77 -7.55 -5.73
C PRO A 68 -12.13 -6.32 -5.09
N GLN A 69 -11.65 -6.50 -3.86
CA GLN A 69 -11.01 -5.47 -3.06
C GLN A 69 -9.80 -6.03 -2.33
N LEU A 70 -8.82 -5.15 -2.14
CA LEU A 70 -7.68 -5.34 -1.27
C LEU A 70 -7.86 -4.44 -0.04
N TYR A 71 -7.60 -4.96 1.16
CA TYR A 71 -7.70 -4.18 2.38
C TYR A 71 -6.32 -3.96 2.99
N VAL A 72 -5.89 -2.69 3.10
CA VAL A 72 -4.63 -2.31 3.74
C VAL A 72 -4.90 -1.20 4.75
N HIS A 73 -4.52 -1.41 6.02
CA HIS A 73 -4.76 -0.47 7.12
C HIS A 73 -6.20 0.09 7.18
N ALA A 74 -7.21 -0.78 7.04
CA ALA A 74 -8.64 -0.42 6.99
C ALA A 74 -9.05 0.50 5.82
N VAL A 75 -8.22 0.58 4.77
CA VAL A 75 -8.56 1.17 3.47
C VAL A 75 -8.90 0.07 2.48
N GLY A 76 -10.09 0.14 1.89
CA GLY A 76 -10.54 -0.77 0.83
C GLY A 76 -10.13 -0.25 -0.55
N LEU A 77 -9.15 -0.91 -1.17
CA LEU A 77 -8.68 -0.62 -2.51
C LEU A 77 -9.44 -1.49 -3.52
N GLY A 78 -10.27 -0.85 -4.34
CA GLY A 78 -10.99 -1.55 -5.41
C GLY A 78 -10.04 -2.02 -6.51
N VAL A 79 -10.05 -3.32 -6.79
CA VAL A 79 -9.21 -3.94 -7.83
C VAL A 79 -10.07 -4.54 -8.96
N PRO A 80 -9.54 -4.66 -10.19
CA PRO A 80 -10.27 -5.33 -11.27
C PRO A 80 -10.50 -6.81 -10.99
N LYS A 81 -11.57 -7.37 -11.59
CA LYS A 81 -11.90 -8.81 -11.49
C LYS A 81 -10.80 -9.74 -12.05
N SER A 82 -9.90 -9.23 -12.89
CA SER A 82 -8.75 -10.00 -13.38
C SER A 82 -7.75 -10.38 -12.28
N LEU A 83 -7.82 -9.71 -11.12
CA LEU A 83 -7.01 -10.01 -9.94
C LEU A 83 -7.78 -10.84 -8.90
N VAL A 84 -8.88 -11.48 -9.27
CA VAL A 84 -9.57 -12.43 -8.37
C VAL A 84 -8.69 -13.66 -8.21
N GLY A 85 -8.38 -14.01 -6.97
CA GLY A 85 -7.46 -15.11 -6.68
C GLY A 85 -6.91 -15.08 -5.27
N THR A 86 -5.94 -15.94 -5.03
CA THR A 86 -5.17 -15.99 -3.79
C THR A 86 -3.76 -15.50 -4.07
N TYR A 87 -3.27 -14.60 -3.23
CA TYR A 87 -1.95 -13.98 -3.34
C TYR A 87 -1.19 -14.09 -2.03
N GLN A 88 0.12 -13.96 -2.12
CA GLN A 88 0.99 -13.73 -0.98
C GLN A 88 1.26 -12.23 -0.84
N SER A 89 1.02 -11.62 0.32
CA SER A 89 1.34 -10.22 0.59
C SER A 89 2.69 -10.08 1.25
N VAL A 90 3.46 -9.11 0.79
CA VAL A 90 4.69 -8.65 1.43
C VAL A 90 4.52 -7.17 1.75
N VAL A 91 4.68 -6.82 3.02
CA VAL A 91 4.55 -5.44 3.49
C VAL A 91 5.89 -5.00 4.05
N THR A 92 6.47 -3.96 3.48
CA THR A 92 7.67 -3.30 3.98
C THR A 92 7.31 -1.94 4.57
N GLU A 93 8.30 -1.21 5.10
CA GLU A 93 8.07 0.16 5.57
C GLU A 93 7.64 1.10 4.43
N ASP A 94 8.14 0.85 3.21
CA ASP A 94 7.99 1.74 2.06
C ASP A 94 6.98 1.26 1.01
N ALA A 95 6.54 0.00 1.06
CA ALA A 95 5.70 -0.56 0.01
C ALA A 95 4.84 -1.74 0.45
N TYR A 96 3.77 -1.93 -0.31
CA TYR A 96 2.91 -3.09 -0.25
C TYR A 96 2.95 -3.81 -1.59
N THR A 97 3.22 -5.12 -1.57
CA THR A 97 3.31 -5.95 -2.78
C THR A 97 2.50 -7.23 -2.60
N LEU A 98 1.77 -7.62 -3.66
CA LEU A 98 1.14 -8.94 -3.78
C LEU A 98 1.89 -9.77 -4.81
N PHE A 99 2.15 -11.03 -4.48
CA PHE A 99 2.74 -12.01 -5.37
C PHE A 99 1.78 -13.18 -5.61
N ASP A 100 1.82 -13.72 -6.81
CA ASP A 100 1.17 -14.99 -7.12
C ASP A 100 1.94 -16.12 -6.42
N PRO A 101 1.31 -16.92 -5.54
CA PRO A 101 2.01 -17.97 -4.78
C PRO A 101 2.49 -19.12 -5.67
N THR A 102 1.96 -19.24 -6.89
CA THR A 102 2.32 -20.33 -7.82
C THR A 102 3.47 -19.93 -8.72
N THR A 103 3.43 -18.71 -9.26
CA THR A 103 4.44 -18.22 -10.24
C THR A 103 5.51 -17.34 -9.61
N GLY A 104 5.26 -16.79 -8.41
CA GLY A 104 6.11 -15.78 -7.78
C GLY A 104 6.04 -14.40 -8.43
N GLU A 105 5.16 -14.21 -9.42
CA GLU A 105 5.03 -12.93 -10.12
C GLU A 105 4.33 -11.87 -9.29
N GLU A 106 4.76 -10.62 -9.42
CA GLU A 106 4.11 -9.48 -8.81
C GLU A 106 2.73 -9.26 -9.44
N ALA A 107 1.67 -9.30 -8.62
CA ALA A 107 0.30 -9.06 -9.02
C ALA A 107 -0.12 -7.59 -8.81
N VAL A 108 0.28 -6.99 -7.69
CA VAL A 108 -0.05 -5.61 -7.31
C VAL A 108 1.11 -5.02 -6.53
N TYR A 109 1.40 -3.75 -6.76
CA TYR A 109 2.37 -2.97 -5.99
C TYR A 109 1.83 -1.57 -5.74
N PHE A 110 2.09 -1.00 -4.57
CA PHE A 110 1.99 0.43 -4.33
C PHE A 110 2.86 0.88 -3.16
N PRO A 111 3.35 2.14 -3.18
CA PRO A 111 4.15 2.68 -2.09
C PRO A 111 3.30 2.95 -0.83
N LEU A 112 3.96 2.83 0.32
CA LEU A 112 3.47 3.25 1.63
C LEU A 112 4.23 4.51 2.09
N PRO A 113 3.59 5.42 2.85
CA PRO A 113 2.16 5.46 3.14
C PRO A 113 1.33 5.65 1.86
N ILE A 114 0.09 5.17 1.86
CA ILE A 114 -0.79 5.31 0.69
C ILE A 114 -1.03 6.80 0.43
N ARG A 115 -0.64 7.26 -0.76
CA ARG A 115 -0.85 8.64 -1.21
C ARG A 115 -2.00 8.69 -2.20
N THR A 116 -3.02 9.47 -1.87
CA THR A 116 -4.21 9.71 -2.69
C THR A 116 -4.84 11.04 -2.31
N ALA A 117 -5.63 11.64 -3.21
CA ALA A 117 -6.43 12.83 -2.92
C ALA A 117 -7.82 12.48 -2.34
N GLU A 118 -8.13 11.19 -2.18
CA GLU A 118 -9.39 10.73 -1.61
C GLU A 118 -9.43 10.91 -0.08
N THR A 119 -10.57 11.35 0.43
CA THR A 119 -10.85 11.46 1.87
C THR A 119 -11.63 10.25 2.41
N VAL A 120 -12.14 9.41 1.52
CA VAL A 120 -12.94 8.22 1.85
C VAL A 120 -12.03 7.01 2.03
N ARG A 121 -12.36 6.10 2.97
CA ARG A 121 -11.59 4.86 3.20
C ARG A 121 -11.77 3.77 2.14
N ARG A 122 -12.44 4.07 1.02
CA ARG A 122 -12.64 3.12 -0.08
C ARG A 122 -12.54 3.83 -1.41
N TYR A 123 -11.60 3.40 -2.24
CA TYR A 123 -11.36 3.96 -3.57
C TYR A 123 -10.65 2.96 -4.47
N PRO A 124 -10.73 3.10 -5.79
CA PRO A 124 -10.07 2.16 -6.68
C PRO A 124 -8.55 2.33 -6.67
N LEU A 125 -7.82 1.22 -6.90
CA LEU A 125 -6.36 1.16 -6.85
C LEU A 125 -5.67 2.18 -7.77
N TRP A 126 -6.25 2.50 -8.94
CA TRP A 126 -5.67 3.49 -9.88
C TRP A 126 -5.61 4.92 -9.31
N ARG A 127 -6.26 5.22 -8.19
CA ARG A 127 -6.15 6.52 -7.49
C ARG A 127 -5.00 6.58 -6.50
N VAL A 128 -4.29 5.46 -6.30
CA VAL A 128 -3.09 5.42 -5.46
C VAL A 128 -1.89 5.82 -6.32
N VAL A 129 -1.13 6.79 -5.81
CA VAL A 129 0.07 7.27 -6.50
C VAL A 129 1.15 6.19 -6.47
N GLY A 130 1.76 5.93 -7.63
CA GLY A 130 2.79 4.88 -7.79
C GLY A 130 2.25 3.46 -7.82
N ALA A 131 0.92 3.25 -7.78
CA ALA A 131 0.34 1.93 -7.85
C ALA A 131 0.55 1.27 -9.22
N ARG A 132 0.80 -0.04 -9.21
CA ARG A 132 0.97 -0.89 -10.39
C ARG A 132 0.20 -2.17 -10.20
N MET A 133 -0.22 -2.78 -11.30
CA MET A 133 -0.87 -4.08 -11.28
C MET A 133 -0.52 -4.89 -12.53
N ARG A 134 -0.41 -6.21 -12.35
CA ARG A 134 -0.25 -7.16 -13.45
C ARG A 134 -1.45 -7.12 -14.38
N GLY A 135 -1.18 -7.12 -15.69
CA GLY A 135 -2.24 -7.11 -16.70
C GLY A 135 -3.07 -5.82 -16.70
N ALA A 136 -2.48 -4.68 -16.34
CA ALA A 136 -3.16 -3.40 -16.34
C ALA A 136 -3.79 -3.08 -17.71
N THR A 137 -5.10 -2.87 -17.74
CA THR A 137 -5.79 -2.52 -18.98
C THR A 137 -5.46 -1.09 -19.40
N LYS A 138 -5.49 -0.80 -20.70
CA LYS A 138 -5.29 0.56 -21.22
C LYS A 138 -6.20 1.58 -20.53
N THR A 139 -7.46 1.22 -20.29
CA THR A 139 -8.42 2.08 -19.59
C THR A 139 -8.03 2.35 -18.14
N TRP A 140 -7.48 1.37 -17.43
CA TRP A 140 -7.00 1.57 -16.06
C TRP A 140 -5.82 2.54 -16.04
N LEU A 141 -4.88 2.35 -16.96
CA LEU A 141 -3.69 3.19 -17.11
C LEU A 141 -4.05 4.64 -17.47
N THR A 142 -5.00 4.84 -18.40
CA THR A 142 -5.52 6.18 -18.74
C THR A 142 -6.16 6.84 -17.51
N LYS A 143 -7.01 6.13 -16.78
CA LYS A 143 -7.65 6.67 -15.56
C LYS A 143 -6.64 7.05 -14.49
N GLN A 144 -5.62 6.23 -14.29
CA GLN A 144 -4.54 6.54 -13.36
C GLN A 144 -3.79 7.80 -13.80
N HIS A 145 -3.41 7.87 -15.08
CA HIS A 145 -2.69 9.03 -15.62
C HIS A 145 -3.49 10.32 -15.49
N ASP A 146 -4.76 10.32 -15.90
CA ASP A 146 -5.65 11.50 -15.81
C ASP A 146 -5.82 11.95 -14.34
N TYR A 147 -5.91 11.00 -13.41
CA TYR A 147 -5.99 11.28 -11.99
C TYR A 147 -4.69 11.92 -11.45
N LEU A 148 -3.54 11.37 -11.82
CA LEU A 148 -2.24 11.91 -11.43
C LEU A 148 -2.03 13.31 -12.00
N LEU A 149 -2.35 13.55 -13.27
CA LEU A 149 -2.27 14.89 -13.86
C LEU A 149 -3.13 15.91 -13.11
N LYS A 150 -4.32 15.50 -12.67
CA LYS A 150 -5.27 16.40 -11.98
C LYS A 150 -4.87 16.70 -10.54
N HIS A 151 -4.38 15.70 -9.80
CA HIS A 151 -4.20 15.81 -8.34
C HIS A 151 -2.74 15.80 -7.88
N PHE A 152 -1.84 15.24 -8.67
CA PHE A 152 -0.41 15.06 -8.37
C PHE A 152 0.45 15.31 -9.62
N PRO A 153 0.42 16.52 -10.20
CA PRO A 153 1.03 16.79 -11.51
C PRO A 153 2.56 16.56 -11.54
N SER A 154 3.24 16.69 -10.40
CA SER A 154 4.68 16.37 -10.28
C SER A 154 5.00 14.87 -10.33
N GLU A 155 4.00 14.01 -10.15
CA GLU A 155 4.13 12.55 -10.09
C GLU A 155 3.45 11.87 -11.29
N ALA A 156 2.81 12.65 -12.15
CA ALA A 156 2.30 12.17 -13.42
C ALA A 156 3.51 11.75 -14.28
N PRO A 157 3.52 10.52 -14.81
CA PRO A 157 4.61 10.09 -15.66
C PRO A 157 4.70 11.02 -16.88
N ALA A 158 5.86 11.64 -17.03
CA ALA A 158 6.20 12.43 -18.20
C ALA A 158 6.30 11.47 -19.39
N ASP A 159 5.22 11.38 -20.16
CA ASP A 159 5.17 10.74 -21.48
C ASP A 159 5.20 9.20 -21.53
N ARG A 160 4.02 8.63 -21.87
CA ARG A 160 3.73 7.47 -22.74
C ARG A 160 4.53 6.15 -22.64
N THR A 161 5.39 5.94 -21.66
CA THR A 161 5.96 4.62 -21.37
C THR A 161 5.30 4.05 -20.14
N VAL A 162 4.08 3.55 -20.33
CA VAL A 162 3.53 2.58 -19.38
C VAL A 162 4.50 1.41 -19.36
N THR A 163 5.29 1.31 -18.30
CA THR A 163 6.06 0.11 -18.03
C THR A 163 5.06 -1.00 -17.75
N ILE A 164 4.78 -1.80 -18.79
CA ILE A 164 4.09 -3.07 -18.63
C ILE A 164 5.09 -3.93 -17.86
N CYS A 165 4.77 -4.27 -16.61
CA CYS A 165 5.48 -5.33 -15.92
C CYS A 165 5.25 -6.62 -16.74
N HIS A 166 6.33 -7.12 -17.35
CA HIS A 166 6.38 -8.41 -18.01
C HIS A 166 6.48 -9.52 -16.97
#